data_AF-A0A7W0MHI0-F1
#
_entry.id   AF-A0A7W0MHI0-F1
#
_cell.length_a   1.000
_cell.length_b   1.000
_cell.length_c   1.000
_cell.angle_alpha   90.00
_cell.angle_beta   90.00
_cell.angle_gamma   90.00
#
_symmetry.space_group_name_H-M   'P 1'
#
loop_
_entity.id
_entity.type
_entity.pdbx_description
1 polymer ?
#
loop_
_entity_poly.entity_id
_entity_poly.type
_entity_poly.pdbx_seq_one_letter_code
_entity_poly.pdbx_strand_id
1 'polypeptide(L)'
;MTIIGSGSATRNSQPSSRRTRTTLRARPRLPRPRPSARGACGSLLAGKRPGAQVGHTGHTLRLTQQPTRAVTHRPAQCRHCLGSLGEGQRSGAERRQVIDLVPIRLRVTEHRAEMVRCPACGRRTKASFPDEVRAPVQYGLRGWRIPFSSDPSPLV
;
A
#
# COMPACT_ATOMS: atom_id res chain seq x y z
N MET A 1 -36.88 -25.97 68.70
CA MET A 1 -37.47 -24.79 68.03
C MET A 1 -36.46 -24.25 67.03
N THR A 2 -36.80 -24.33 65.72
CA THR A 2 -36.63 -23.28 64.66
C THR A 2 -35.21 -22.68 64.46
N ILE A 3 -34.54 -22.52 63.30
CA ILE A 3 -34.76 -22.71 61.84
C ILE A 3 -33.44 -22.22 61.12
N ILE A 4 -33.06 -22.87 59.99
CA ILE A 4 -32.54 -22.35 58.68
C ILE A 4 -31.47 -21.22 58.69
N GLY A 5 -30.27 -21.34 58.09
CA GLY A 5 -29.88 -21.52 56.67
C GLY A 5 -29.07 -20.28 56.23
N SER A 6 -27.98 -20.34 55.45
CA SER A 6 -28.05 -20.36 53.97
C SER A 6 -26.67 -20.15 53.33
N GLY A 7 -26.44 -20.85 52.20
CA GLY A 7 -25.74 -20.40 50.98
C GLY A 7 -24.23 -20.14 51.01
N SER A 8 -23.44 -20.36 49.96
CA SER A 8 -23.69 -20.83 48.60
C SER A 8 -22.38 -21.32 47.99
N ALA A 9 -22.48 -22.30 47.09
CA ALA A 9 -21.38 -22.96 46.40
C ALA A 9 -20.71 -22.07 45.34
N THR A 10 -19.44 -22.35 45.02
CA THR A 10 -19.02 -22.66 43.63
C THR A 10 -17.69 -23.43 43.63
N ARG A 11 -17.71 -24.63 43.06
CA ARG A 11 -16.53 -25.40 42.64
C ARG A 11 -16.53 -25.37 41.12
N ASN A 12 -15.41 -25.03 40.50
CA ASN A 12 -15.17 -25.43 39.12
C ASN A 12 -13.73 -25.95 39.01
N SER A 13 -13.62 -27.27 38.89
CA SER A 13 -12.38 -28.01 38.70
C SER A 13 -12.19 -28.29 37.20
N GLN A 14 -10.93 -28.16 36.78
CA GLN A 14 -10.36 -28.38 35.45
C GLN A 14 -10.95 -29.55 34.65
N PRO A 15 -10.94 -29.51 33.30
CA PRO A 15 -11.09 -30.72 32.51
C PRO A 15 -9.72 -31.31 32.15
N SER A 16 -9.58 -32.62 32.37
CA SER A 16 -8.52 -33.42 31.76
C SER A 16 -9.14 -34.60 31.02
N SER A 17 -8.63 -34.78 29.80
CA SER A 17 -8.42 -36.06 29.12
C SER A 17 -9.38 -36.48 28.00
N ARG A 18 -8.70 -37.01 26.97
CA ARG A 18 -9.10 -38.02 25.97
C ARG A 18 -9.71 -37.55 24.66
N ARG A 19 -8.83 -37.53 23.65
CA ARG A 19 -9.14 -37.90 22.26
C ARG A 19 -9.77 -39.29 22.20
N THR A 20 -10.84 -39.43 21.43
CA THR A 20 -11.10 -40.63 20.63
C THR A 20 -11.54 -40.23 19.22
N ARG A 21 -10.91 -40.87 18.24
CA ARG A 21 -11.09 -40.73 16.80
C ARG A 21 -12.08 -41.80 16.37
N THR A 22 -13.28 -41.44 15.94
CA THR A 22 -14.28 -42.43 15.50
C THR A 22 -14.99 -41.99 14.22
N THR A 23 -14.59 -42.65 13.13
CA THR A 23 -15.29 -42.97 11.86
C THR A 23 -16.19 -41.92 11.18
N LEU A 24 -15.73 -41.47 10.00
CA LEU A 24 -16.56 -40.89 8.94
C LEU A 24 -17.59 -41.92 8.45
N ARG A 25 -18.87 -41.74 8.80
CA ARG A 25 -19.97 -42.25 7.97
C ARG A 25 -20.29 -41.22 6.90
N ALA A 26 -20.21 -41.63 5.64
CA ALA A 26 -20.58 -40.79 4.50
C ALA A 26 -22.05 -40.36 4.63
N ARG A 27 -22.29 -39.05 4.79
CA ARG A 27 -23.64 -38.49 4.75
C ARG A 27 -24.18 -38.59 3.32
N PRO A 28 -25.43 -39.02 3.11
CA PRO A 28 -26.04 -39.01 1.77
C PRO A 28 -26.10 -37.57 1.25
N ARG A 29 -25.78 -37.39 -0.04
CA ARG A 29 -25.83 -36.08 -0.70
C ARG A 29 -27.28 -35.61 -0.78
N LEU A 30 -27.65 -34.66 0.08
CA LEU A 30 -28.88 -33.88 -0.10
C LEU A 30 -28.81 -33.17 -1.47
N PRO A 31 -29.92 -33.12 -2.23
CA PRO A 31 -29.95 -32.37 -3.47
C PRO A 31 -29.62 -30.91 -3.18
N ARG A 32 -28.64 -30.36 -3.92
CA ARG A 32 -28.25 -28.95 -3.79
C ARG A 32 -29.47 -28.09 -4.15
N PRO A 33 -29.88 -27.13 -3.31
CA PRO A 33 -30.89 -26.17 -3.73
C PRO A 33 -30.35 -25.42 -4.95
N ARG A 34 -31.21 -25.27 -5.97
CA ARG A 34 -30.89 -24.50 -7.17
C ARG A 34 -30.46 -23.10 -6.74
N PRO A 35 -29.36 -22.53 -7.26
CA PRO A 35 -29.04 -21.14 -6.98
C PRO A 35 -30.21 -20.31 -7.52
N SER A 36 -30.95 -19.69 -6.61
CA SER A 36 -31.88 -18.62 -6.96
C SER A 36 -31.07 -17.61 -7.77
N ALA A 37 -31.56 -17.30 -8.96
CA ALA A 37 -30.97 -16.31 -9.84
C ALA A 37 -30.81 -14.99 -9.08
N ARG A 38 -29.57 -14.74 -8.63
CA ARG A 38 -28.91 -13.44 -8.36
C ARG A 38 -27.70 -13.68 -7.44
N GLY A 39 -26.69 -14.35 -7.98
CA GLY A 39 -25.32 -14.24 -7.48
C GLY A 39 -24.75 -12.88 -7.85
N ALA A 40 -25.19 -11.83 -7.15
CA ALA A 40 -24.58 -10.52 -7.22
C ALA A 40 -23.45 -10.45 -6.17
N CYS A 41 -22.21 -10.67 -6.61
CA CYS A 41 -21.08 -9.96 -6.02
C CYS A 41 -21.24 -8.48 -6.43
N GLY A 42 -22.12 -7.77 -5.73
CA GLY A 42 -22.54 -6.43 -6.06
C GLY A 42 -22.65 -5.60 -4.78
N SER A 43 -21.56 -4.91 -4.44
CA SER A 43 -21.56 -3.56 -3.87
C SER A 43 -22.81 -3.15 -3.07
N LEU A 44 -22.79 -3.41 -1.75
CA LEU A 44 -23.67 -2.73 -0.78
C LEU A 44 -23.08 -1.40 -0.27
N LEU A 45 -22.34 -0.71 -1.13
CA LEU A 45 -22.14 0.75 -1.06
C LEU A 45 -22.57 1.31 -2.41
N ALA A 46 -23.89 1.34 -2.64
CA ALA A 46 -24.49 1.99 -3.79
C ALA A 46 -24.14 3.49 -3.74
N GLY A 47 -23.24 3.94 -4.63
CA GLY A 47 -22.97 5.37 -4.81
C GLY A 47 -21.53 5.73 -5.18
N LYS A 48 -20.55 4.85 -4.98
CA LYS A 48 -19.18 5.13 -5.39
C LYS A 48 -19.01 4.80 -6.88
N ARG A 49 -19.27 5.79 -7.75
CA ARG A 49 -18.87 5.69 -9.16
C ARG A 49 -17.35 5.52 -9.23
N PRO A 50 -16.82 4.67 -10.13
CA PRO A 50 -15.39 4.63 -10.39
C PRO A 50 -14.93 6.02 -10.84
N GLY A 51 -14.09 6.69 -10.05
CA GLY A 51 -13.64 8.06 -10.33
C GLY A 51 -13.11 8.79 -9.11
N ALA A 52 -12.49 9.95 -9.35
CA ALA A 52 -12.11 10.86 -8.28
C ALA A 52 -13.34 11.24 -7.44
N GLN A 53 -13.12 11.49 -6.14
CA GLN A 53 -14.18 11.91 -5.24
C GLN A 53 -14.92 13.13 -5.81
N VAL A 54 -16.25 13.14 -5.68
CA VAL A 54 -17.10 14.23 -6.18
C VAL A 54 -16.60 15.56 -5.62
N GLY A 55 -16.28 16.50 -6.53
CA GLY A 55 -15.73 17.83 -6.18
C GLY A 55 -14.22 17.98 -6.40
N HIS A 56 -13.48 16.89 -6.69
CA HIS A 56 -12.07 17.01 -7.07
C HIS A 56 -11.91 17.22 -8.57
N THR A 57 -11.34 18.35 -8.96
CA THR A 57 -10.92 18.58 -10.34
C THR A 57 -9.79 17.61 -10.67
N GLY A 58 -10.03 16.68 -11.59
CA GLY A 58 -8.99 15.79 -12.07
C GLY A 58 -7.87 16.59 -12.75
N HIS A 59 -6.63 16.38 -12.34
CA HIS A 59 -5.47 16.86 -13.07
C HIS A 59 -5.00 15.77 -14.02
N THR A 60 -5.36 15.88 -15.30
CA THR A 60 -4.84 15.00 -16.35
C THR A 60 -3.37 15.31 -16.59
N LEU A 61 -2.52 14.28 -16.67
CA LEU A 61 -1.11 14.43 -17.04
C LEU A 61 -1.01 15.08 -18.42
N ARG A 62 -0.21 16.15 -18.51
CA ARG A 62 0.03 16.87 -19.76
C ARG A 62 1.37 16.44 -20.36
N LEU A 63 1.39 16.30 -21.68
CA LEU A 63 2.64 16.11 -22.43
C LEU A 63 3.56 17.31 -22.21
N THR A 64 4.82 17.05 -21.87
CA THR A 64 5.85 18.09 -21.86
C THR A 64 6.28 18.44 -23.29
N GLN A 65 6.57 19.70 -23.58
CA GLN A 65 7.10 20.08 -24.90
C GLN A 65 8.60 19.78 -25.04
N GLN A 66 9.32 19.72 -23.92
CA GLN A 66 10.76 19.48 -23.88
C GLN A 66 11.05 18.25 -23.01
N PRO A 67 11.01 17.02 -23.58
CA PRO A 67 11.42 15.82 -22.85
C PRO A 67 12.94 15.75 -22.76
N THR A 68 13.47 15.18 -21.67
CA THR A 68 14.92 14.99 -21.46
C THR A 68 15.55 14.17 -22.59
N ARG A 69 14.82 13.20 -23.14
CA ARG A 69 15.22 12.41 -24.29
C ARG A 69 14.02 12.18 -25.20
N ALA A 70 14.22 12.34 -26.50
CA ALA A 70 13.24 11.99 -27.53
C ALA A 70 13.79 10.82 -28.36
N VAL A 71 13.00 9.74 -28.50
CA VAL A 71 13.34 8.59 -29.34
C VAL A 71 12.29 8.49 -30.45
N THR A 72 12.75 8.43 -31.70
CA THR A 72 11.87 8.24 -32.86
C THR A 72 11.92 6.79 -33.31
N HIS A 73 10.76 6.13 -33.39
CA HIS A 73 10.65 4.78 -33.91
C HIS A 73 10.14 4.84 -35.36
N ARG A 74 10.98 4.44 -36.32
CA ARG A 74 10.61 4.34 -37.74
C ARG A 74 10.46 2.86 -38.12
N PRO A 75 9.34 2.46 -38.74
CA PRO A 75 9.21 1.09 -39.24
C PRO A 75 10.16 0.89 -40.43
N ALA A 76 10.91 -0.22 -40.41
CA ALA A 76 11.78 -0.60 -41.51
C ALA A 76 10.99 -1.17 -42.70
N GLN A 77 9.83 -1.78 -42.43
CA GLN A 77 9.02 -2.49 -43.41
C GLN A 77 7.54 -2.17 -43.25
N CYS A 78 6.80 -2.26 -44.36
CA CYS A 78 5.37 -2.12 -44.36
C CYS A 78 4.74 -3.30 -43.63
N ARG A 79 3.89 -3.04 -42.63
CA ARG A 79 3.19 -4.10 -41.89
C ARG A 79 2.22 -4.94 -42.75
N HIS A 80 1.88 -4.46 -43.95
CA HIS A 80 0.91 -5.10 -44.84
C HIS A 80 1.56 -5.97 -45.91
N CYS A 81 2.61 -5.47 -46.57
CA CYS A 81 3.28 -6.17 -47.69
C CYS A 81 4.76 -6.49 -47.44
N LEU A 82 5.31 -6.13 -46.28
CA LEU A 82 6.71 -6.33 -45.88
C LEU A 82 7.76 -5.62 -46.74
N GLY A 83 7.33 -4.85 -47.75
CA GLY A 83 8.22 -4.01 -48.55
C GLY A 83 8.99 -3.02 -47.66
N SER A 84 10.25 -2.75 -48.03
CA SER A 84 11.11 -1.80 -47.32
C SER A 84 10.53 -0.39 -47.38
N LEU A 85 10.45 0.28 -46.23
CA LEU A 85 9.99 1.67 -46.11
C LEU A 85 11.14 2.69 -46.15
N GLY A 86 12.40 2.22 -46.17
CA GLY A 86 13.62 3.01 -46.36
C GLY A 86 13.60 4.38 -45.66
N GLU A 87 14.08 5.40 -46.35
CA GLU A 87 14.01 6.82 -45.95
C GLU A 87 12.80 7.56 -46.54
N GLY A 88 11.77 6.84 -47.01
CA GLY A 88 10.55 7.42 -47.57
C GLY A 88 9.91 8.52 -46.69
N GLN A 89 9.11 9.37 -47.31
CA GLN A 89 8.55 10.54 -46.64
C GLN A 89 7.65 10.17 -45.45
N ARG A 90 7.81 10.89 -44.33
CA ARG A 90 6.94 10.73 -43.15
C ARG A 90 5.60 11.42 -43.42
N SER A 91 4.49 10.72 -43.16
CA SER A 91 3.13 11.28 -43.27
C SER A 91 2.57 11.80 -41.94
N GLY A 92 3.12 11.38 -40.79
CA GLY A 92 2.69 11.81 -39.47
C GLY A 92 3.47 11.14 -38.34
N ALA A 93 3.21 11.55 -37.10
CA ALA A 93 3.78 10.95 -35.90
C ALA A 93 2.80 11.01 -34.72
N GLU A 94 2.77 9.95 -33.91
CA GLU A 94 2.08 9.93 -32.62
C GLU A 94 3.09 10.20 -31.50
N ARG A 95 2.70 10.99 -30.49
CA ARG A 95 3.55 11.29 -29.32
C ARG A 95 3.07 10.52 -28.10
N ARG A 96 3.99 9.82 -27.44
CA ARG A 96 3.78 9.21 -26.12
C ARG A 96 4.99 9.53 -25.24
N GLN A 97 4.77 9.78 -23.95
CA GLN A 97 5.83 10.09 -22.98
C GLN A 97 5.72 9.15 -21.79
N VAL A 98 6.86 8.61 -21.39
CA VAL A 98 7.02 7.84 -20.16
C VAL A 98 7.74 8.76 -19.17
N ILE A 99 7.17 8.92 -17.98
CA ILE A 99 7.77 9.71 -16.90
C ILE A 99 8.25 8.73 -15.84
N ASP A 100 9.56 8.53 -15.80
CA ASP A 100 10.19 7.66 -14.82
C ASP A 100 10.58 8.45 -13.57
N LEU A 101 10.20 7.93 -12.40
CA LEU A 101 10.75 8.36 -11.13
C LEU A 101 12.06 7.59 -10.93
N VAL A 102 13.17 8.25 -11.25
CA VAL A 102 14.50 7.72 -10.92
C VAL A 102 14.63 7.50 -9.40
N PRO A 103 15.48 6.57 -8.94
CA PRO A 103 15.50 6.12 -7.55
C PRO A 103 15.60 7.27 -6.54
N ILE A 104 14.53 7.50 -5.78
CA ILE A 104 14.50 8.48 -4.70
C ILE A 104 15.00 7.80 -3.42
N ARG A 105 16.12 8.28 -2.87
CA ARG A 105 16.63 7.82 -1.56
C ARG A 105 16.09 8.71 -0.45
N LEU A 106 15.31 8.12 0.45
CA LEU A 106 14.86 8.81 1.67
C LEU A 106 16.01 8.88 2.67
N ARG A 107 16.24 10.07 3.23
CA ARG A 107 17.14 10.25 4.38
C ARG A 107 16.30 10.26 5.65
N VAL A 108 16.49 9.26 6.50
CA VAL A 108 15.82 9.15 7.80
C VAL A 108 16.82 9.53 8.89
N THR A 109 16.46 10.51 9.72
CA THR A 109 17.21 10.84 10.94
C THR A 109 16.38 10.41 12.14
N GLU A 110 16.89 9.48 12.95
CA GLU A 110 16.28 9.11 14.22
C GLU A 110 16.73 10.09 15.32
N HIS A 111 15.78 10.75 15.96
CA HIS A 111 16.06 11.58 17.13
C HIS A 111 15.80 10.75 18.39
N ARG A 112 16.82 10.57 19.23
CA ARG A 112 16.72 9.85 20.51
C ARG A 112 16.80 10.81 21.68
N ALA A 113 15.91 10.63 22.65
CA ALA A 113 15.93 11.35 23.91
C ALA A 113 16.31 10.39 25.03
N GLU A 114 17.51 10.56 25.59
CA GLU A 114 17.99 9.76 26.70
C GLU A 114 17.26 10.08 28.01
N MET A 115 17.28 9.12 28.93
CA MET A 115 16.76 9.28 30.28
C MET A 115 17.84 8.92 31.29
N VAL A 116 18.29 9.90 32.06
CA VAL A 116 19.37 9.74 33.04
C VAL A 116 18.80 9.91 34.46
N ARG A 117 19.32 9.14 35.42
CA ARG A 117 19.02 9.36 36.86
C ARG A 117 20.02 10.33 37.44
N CYS A 118 19.53 11.36 38.12
CA CYS A 118 20.37 12.26 38.89
C CYS A 118 21.03 11.49 40.05
N PRO A 119 22.38 11.49 40.19
CA PRO A 119 23.04 10.79 41.28
C PRO A 119 22.75 11.41 42.65
N ALA A 120 22.42 12.70 42.72
CA ALA A 120 22.18 13.40 43.98
C ALA A 120 20.76 13.17 44.54
N CYS A 121 19.73 13.09 43.69
CA CYS A 121 18.32 12.99 44.13
C CYS A 121 17.57 11.76 43.60
N GLY A 122 18.21 10.91 42.78
CA GLY A 122 17.64 9.67 42.23
C GLY A 122 16.56 9.86 41.14
N ARG A 123 16.10 11.09 40.90
CA ARG A 123 15.03 11.40 39.94
C ARG A 123 15.52 11.20 38.50
N ARG A 124 14.61 10.74 37.62
CA ARG A 124 14.86 10.57 36.18
C ARG A 124 14.56 11.86 35.44
N THR A 125 15.46 12.25 34.55
CA THR A 125 15.29 13.39 33.64
C THR A 125 15.41 12.90 32.20
N LYS A 126 14.46 13.29 31.34
CA LYS A 126 14.47 12.97 29.90
C LYS A 126 14.93 14.18 29.10
N ALA A 127 15.78 13.99 28.10
CA ALA A 127 16.14 15.04 27.15
C ALA A 127 14.93 15.51 26.33
N SER A 128 14.86 16.81 26.02
CA SER A 128 13.87 17.38 25.11
C SER A 128 14.29 17.18 23.65
N PHE A 129 13.29 17.08 22.77
CA PHE A 129 13.54 17.14 21.32
C PHE A 129 13.60 18.59 20.83
N PRO A 130 14.29 18.87 19.71
CA PRO A 130 14.21 20.15 19.02
C PRO A 130 12.76 20.47 18.58
N ASP A 131 12.42 21.76 18.47
CA ASP A 131 11.07 22.24 18.13
C ASP A 131 10.57 21.77 16.75
N GLU A 132 11.49 21.41 15.86
CA GLU A 132 11.17 20.86 14.56
C GLU A 132 10.66 19.42 14.63
N VAL A 133 10.96 18.65 15.69
CA VAL A 133 10.61 17.23 15.86
C VAL A 133 9.38 17.09 16.75
N ARG A 134 8.19 17.18 16.15
CA ARG A 134 6.90 17.29 16.86
C ARG A 134 6.13 15.98 16.96
N ALA A 135 6.40 15.03 16.07
CA ALA A 135 5.74 13.73 16.04
C ALA A 135 6.75 12.58 16.08
N PRO A 136 6.36 11.38 16.56
CA PRO A 136 7.23 10.20 16.56
C PRO A 136 7.78 9.84 15.18
N VAL A 137 7.00 10.09 14.13
CA VAL A 137 7.40 10.00 12.71
C VAL A 137 6.82 11.20 11.98
N GLN A 138 7.64 11.91 11.20
CA GLN A 138 7.22 13.06 10.42
C GLN A 138 8.12 13.25 9.20
N TYR A 139 7.58 13.84 8.14
CA TYR A 139 8.38 14.37 7.04
C TYR A 139 9.08 15.65 7.50
N GLY A 140 10.36 15.80 7.16
CA GLY A 140 11.10 17.02 7.47
C GLY A 140 10.62 18.23 6.66
N LEU A 141 10.86 19.43 7.16
CA LEU A 141 10.53 20.70 6.50
C LEU A 141 11.27 20.89 5.16
N ARG A 142 12.35 20.11 4.93
CA ARG A 142 12.97 19.94 3.63
C ARG A 142 12.05 19.06 2.78
N GLY A 143 10.99 19.68 2.26
CA GLY A 143 10.10 19.06 1.29
C GLY A 143 10.89 18.46 0.12
N TRP A 144 10.23 17.58 -0.63
CA TRP A 144 10.76 16.83 -1.76
C TRP A 144 11.69 17.68 -2.64
N ARG A 145 12.99 17.59 -2.39
CA ARG A 145 14.03 18.19 -3.21
C ARG A 145 14.84 17.03 -3.74
N ILE A 146 14.50 16.59 -4.94
CA ILE A 146 15.28 15.58 -5.66
C ILE A 146 16.69 16.16 -5.74
N PRO A 147 17.73 15.57 -5.10
CA PRO A 147 19.08 15.96 -5.40
C PRO A 147 19.27 15.62 -6.87
N PHE A 148 19.47 16.63 -7.71
CA PHE A 148 19.92 16.40 -9.08
C PHE A 148 21.29 15.76 -8.93
N SER A 149 21.35 14.42 -8.97
CA SER A 149 22.61 13.71 -9.04
C SER A 149 23.20 14.06 -10.40
N SER A 150 24.11 15.02 -10.42
CA SER A 150 25.02 15.25 -11.53
C SER A 150 26.03 14.09 -11.57
N ASP A 151 25.53 12.87 -11.75
CA ASP A 151 26.33 11.73 -12.17
C ASP A 151 26.13 11.58 -13.68
N PRO A 152 27.03 12.14 -14.51
CA PRO A 152 27.18 11.67 -15.87
C PRO A 152 27.81 10.27 -15.77
N SER A 153 26.99 9.23 -15.66
CA SER A 153 27.46 7.86 -15.86
C SER A 153 28.20 7.80 -17.20
N PRO A 154 29.49 7.43 -17.24
CA PRO A 154 30.17 7.24 -18.50
C PRO A 154 29.56 6.01 -19.17
N LEU A 155 29.00 6.20 -20.35
CA LEU A 155 28.65 5.11 -21.24
C LEU A 155 29.95 4.37 -21.58
N VAL A 156 30.02 3.10 -21.19
CA VAL A 156 30.98 2.12 -21.72
C VAL A 156 30.40 1.52 -22.99
#